data_AF-A0AAU8FV20-F1
#
_entry.id   AF-A0AAU8FV20-F1
#
_cell.length_a   1.000
_cell.length_b   1.000
_cell.length_c   1.000
_cell.angle_alpha   90.00
_cell.angle_beta   90.00
_cell.angle_gamma   90.00
#
_symmetry.space_group_name_H-M   'P 1'
#
loop_
_entity.id
_entity.type
_entity.pdbx_description
1 polymer ?
#
loop_
_entity_poly.entity_id
_entity_poly.type
_entity_poly.pdbx_seq_one_letter_code
_entity_poly.pdbx_strand_id
1 'polypeptide(L)'
;MEHHKLNSLINQVKDLLGVPYPTAVGEPLENTYLSDFTNFLRSGPERKVILFNYECGDYDYDETLSVDDEIKIIAENDGIYDQAQLLITQQLGQPLPFEEVIPFRRSDFDMVQNATGNGIEIEITPEYFGGALFENTDDTTFCCWQKANEYLSLQKGAWWRGGNFFVFSLATITPM
;
A
#
# COMPACT_ATOMS: atom_id res chain seq x y z
N MET A 1 -15.67 -16.05 -8.47
CA MET A 1 -16.26 -14.98 -7.62
C MET A 1 -15.35 -13.73 -7.55
N GLU A 2 -14.27 -13.67 -8.35
CA GLU A 2 -13.20 -12.67 -8.17
C GLU A 2 -13.32 -11.41 -9.05
N HIS A 3 -13.85 -11.51 -10.27
CA HIS A 3 -13.91 -10.36 -11.20
C HIS A 3 -14.72 -9.15 -10.69
N HIS A 4 -15.75 -9.37 -9.86
CA HIS A 4 -16.55 -8.28 -9.30
C HIS A 4 -15.83 -7.50 -8.18
N LYS A 5 -15.02 -8.19 -7.36
CA LYS A 5 -14.20 -7.54 -6.33
C LYS A 5 -13.08 -6.70 -6.95
N LEU A 6 -12.39 -7.25 -7.95
CA LEU A 6 -11.32 -6.54 -8.67
C LEU A 6 -11.82 -5.32 -9.47
N ASN A 7 -12.95 -5.44 -10.17
CA ASN A 7 -13.57 -4.28 -10.83
C ASN A 7 -13.99 -3.18 -9.83
N SER A 8 -14.40 -3.56 -8.61
CA SER A 8 -14.70 -2.60 -7.55
C SER A 8 -13.45 -1.88 -7.06
N LEU A 9 -12.33 -2.59 -6.88
CA LEU A 9 -11.05 -2.01 -6.45
C LEU A 9 -10.51 -0.99 -7.47
N ILE A 10 -10.68 -1.22 -8.77
CA ILE A 10 -10.25 -0.26 -9.81
C ILE A 10 -11.16 0.95 -9.89
N ASN A 11 -12.46 0.77 -9.70
CA ASN A 11 -13.37 1.90 -9.59
C ASN A 11 -12.98 2.76 -8.37
N GLN A 12 -12.55 2.15 -7.25
CA GLN A 12 -12.03 2.90 -6.11
C GLN A 12 -10.76 3.71 -6.47
N VAL A 13 -9.81 3.12 -7.21
CA VAL A 13 -8.63 3.86 -7.72
C VAL A 13 -9.04 5.05 -8.59
N LYS A 14 -9.99 4.84 -9.51
CA LYS A 14 -10.50 5.90 -10.41
C LYS A 14 -11.22 7.00 -9.64
N ASP A 15 -12.06 6.61 -8.69
CA ASP A 15 -12.82 7.54 -7.87
C ASP A 15 -11.85 8.38 -7.02
N LEU A 16 -10.80 7.76 -6.46
CA LEU A 16 -9.82 8.45 -5.63
C LEU A 16 -8.90 9.40 -6.38
N LEU A 17 -8.57 9.15 -7.66
CA LEU A 17 -7.82 10.08 -8.52
C LEU A 17 -8.57 11.40 -8.80
N GLY A 18 -9.88 11.47 -8.52
CA GLY A 18 -10.69 12.68 -8.72
C GLY A 18 -11.12 13.37 -7.42
N VAL A 19 -10.92 12.73 -6.27
CA VAL A 19 -11.39 13.21 -4.97
C VAL A 19 -10.31 14.10 -4.33
N PRO A 20 -10.66 15.24 -3.69
CA PRO A 20 -9.69 16.03 -2.94
C PRO A 20 -8.98 15.21 -1.86
N TYR A 21 -7.72 15.54 -1.56
CA TYR A 21 -7.03 14.96 -0.42
C TYR A 21 -7.74 15.31 0.89
N PRO A 22 -7.84 14.37 1.85
CA PRO A 22 -8.37 14.69 3.16
C PRO A 22 -7.56 15.81 3.83
N THR A 23 -8.23 16.71 4.56
CA THR A 23 -7.57 17.85 5.24
C THR A 23 -6.85 17.46 6.53
N ALA A 24 -7.03 16.22 6.99
CA ALA A 24 -6.42 15.67 8.19
C ALA A 24 -6.09 14.19 7.95
N VAL A 25 -5.20 13.64 8.76
CA VAL A 25 -4.88 12.21 8.73
C VAL A 25 -6.09 11.42 9.18
N GLY A 26 -6.53 10.50 8.34
CA GLY A 26 -7.63 9.60 8.62
C GLY A 26 -7.20 8.42 9.51
N GLU A 27 -8.21 7.66 9.91
CA GLU A 27 -8.00 6.33 10.48
C GLU A 27 -7.33 5.40 9.45
N PRO A 28 -6.60 4.38 9.92
CA PRO A 28 -6.08 3.35 9.04
C PRO A 28 -7.23 2.65 8.28
N LEU A 29 -6.94 2.22 7.04
CA LEU A 29 -7.91 1.45 6.25
C LEU A 29 -8.27 0.11 6.89
N GLU A 30 -7.33 -0.45 7.66
CA GLU A 30 -7.47 -1.73 8.33
C GLU A 30 -6.68 -1.74 9.65
N ASN A 31 -7.22 -2.40 10.67
CA ASN A 31 -6.50 -2.62 11.92
C ASN A 31 -5.61 -3.85 11.76
N THR A 32 -4.33 -3.61 11.47
CA THR A 32 -3.35 -4.69 11.34
C THR A 32 -2.59 -4.86 12.66
N TYR A 33 -2.03 -6.05 12.90
CA TYR A 33 -1.19 -6.30 14.08
C TYR A 33 0.16 -5.58 14.04
N LEU A 34 0.48 -4.93 12.91
CA LEU A 34 1.72 -4.21 12.68
C LEU A 34 1.45 -2.71 12.80
N SER A 35 2.00 -2.06 13.83
CA SER A 35 1.84 -0.62 14.06
C SER A 35 2.24 0.21 12.84
N ASP A 36 3.36 -0.16 12.23
CA ASP A 36 4.01 0.64 11.20
C ASP A 36 3.26 0.54 9.87
N PHE A 37 2.78 -0.67 9.54
CA PHE A 37 1.90 -0.87 8.39
C PHE A 37 0.54 -0.20 8.59
N THR A 38 -0.04 -0.30 9.79
CA THR A 38 -1.28 0.38 10.13
C THR A 38 -1.14 1.90 9.96
N ASN A 39 -0.02 2.48 10.40
CA ASN A 39 0.22 3.90 10.18
C ASN A 39 0.45 4.24 8.69
N PHE A 40 1.13 3.35 7.95
CA PHE A 40 1.30 3.50 6.52
C PHE A 40 -0.04 3.52 5.76
N LEU A 41 -1.03 2.73 6.18
CA LEU A 41 -2.32 2.64 5.51
C LEU A 41 -3.20 3.90 5.64
N ARG A 42 -2.77 4.94 6.36
CA ARG A 42 -3.58 6.15 6.56
C ARG A 42 -3.56 7.06 5.34
N SER A 43 -4.74 7.52 4.96
CA SER A 43 -4.91 8.61 3.98
C SER A 43 -4.91 9.97 4.68
N GLY A 44 -4.55 11.04 3.98
CA GLY A 44 -4.51 12.39 4.52
C GLY A 44 -4.04 13.43 3.51
N PRO A 45 -3.58 14.61 3.95
CA PRO A 45 -3.20 15.71 3.06
C PRO A 45 -2.12 15.36 2.04
N GLU A 46 -1.24 14.41 2.37
CA GLU A 46 -0.05 14.07 1.58
C GLU A 46 -0.24 12.83 0.69
N ARG A 47 -1.30 12.03 0.93
CA ARG A 47 -1.56 10.82 0.14
C ARG A 47 -2.95 10.23 0.33
N LYS A 48 -3.38 9.43 -0.64
CA LYS A 48 -4.49 8.48 -0.52
C LYS A 48 -3.93 7.07 -0.63
N VAL A 49 -4.41 6.17 0.21
CA VAL A 49 -3.98 4.75 0.18
C VAL A 49 -5.17 3.88 -0.19
N ILE A 50 -4.90 2.82 -0.93
CA ILE A 50 -5.89 1.80 -1.31
C ILE A 50 -5.25 0.45 -1.07
N LEU A 51 -5.82 -0.32 -0.15
CA LEU A 51 -5.39 -1.68 0.10
C LEU A 51 -6.19 -2.62 -0.82
N PHE A 52 -5.49 -3.34 -1.71
CA PHE A 52 -6.12 -4.34 -2.58
C PHE A 52 -6.24 -5.68 -1.88
N ASN A 53 -5.18 -6.07 -1.19
CA ASN A 53 -5.10 -7.29 -0.42
C ASN A 53 -4.11 -7.13 0.72
N TYR A 54 -4.39 -7.79 1.83
CA TYR A 54 -3.39 -8.10 2.84
C TYR A 54 -3.80 -9.39 3.52
N GLU A 55 -2.82 -10.23 3.82
CA GLU A 55 -3.03 -11.46 4.57
C GLU A 55 -1.83 -11.73 5.46
N CYS A 56 -2.09 -12.37 6.60
CA CYS A 56 -1.05 -12.77 7.53
C CYS A 56 -1.28 -14.20 8.01
N GLY A 57 -0.19 -14.90 8.27
CA GLY A 57 -0.18 -16.19 8.92
C GLY A 57 0.68 -16.16 10.16
N ASP A 58 0.24 -16.90 11.19
CA ASP A 58 0.96 -17.05 12.44
C ASP A 58 1.17 -18.53 12.71
N TYR A 59 2.38 -19.05 12.46
CA TYR A 59 2.68 -20.47 12.66
C TYR A 59 2.77 -20.85 14.14
N ASP A 60 2.94 -19.87 15.04
CA ASP A 60 3.05 -20.12 16.47
C ASP A 60 1.67 -20.33 17.12
N TYR A 61 0.61 -19.73 16.55
CA TYR A 61 -0.75 -19.80 17.07
C TYR A 61 -1.74 -20.57 16.16
N ASP A 62 -1.46 -20.70 14.86
CA ASP A 62 -2.27 -21.50 13.94
C ASP A 62 -1.58 -22.83 13.62
N GLU A 63 -1.91 -23.86 14.42
CA GLU A 63 -1.39 -25.23 14.25
C GLU A 63 -1.79 -25.88 12.91
N THR A 64 -2.77 -25.30 12.19
CA THR A 64 -3.24 -25.82 10.91
C THR A 64 -2.63 -25.13 9.71
N LEU A 65 -1.98 -23.98 9.93
CA LEU A 65 -1.29 -23.23 8.89
C LEU A 65 -0.08 -24.03 8.40
N SER A 66 -0.07 -24.33 7.11
CA SER A 66 1.02 -25.03 6.46
C SER A 66 1.79 -24.13 5.50
N VAL A 67 3.01 -24.54 5.16
CA VAL A 67 3.81 -23.87 4.11
C VAL A 67 3.07 -23.86 2.77
N ASP A 68 2.28 -24.89 2.48
CA ASP A 68 1.46 -24.92 1.26
C ASP A 68 0.37 -23.84 1.27
N ASP A 69 -0.14 -23.46 2.45
CA ASP A 69 -1.12 -22.39 2.58
C ASP A 69 -0.46 -21.02 2.46
N GLU A 70 0.72 -20.82 3.05
CA GLU A 70 1.53 -19.61 2.81
C GLU A 70 1.81 -19.42 1.31
N ILE A 71 2.21 -20.48 0.60
CA ILE A 71 2.47 -20.41 -0.85
C ILE A 71 1.20 -20.01 -1.62
N LYS A 72 0.03 -20.56 -1.26
CA LYS A 72 -1.24 -20.17 -1.88
C LYS A 72 -1.56 -18.70 -1.62
N ILE A 73 -1.40 -18.23 -0.39
CA ILE A 73 -1.68 -16.85 0.01
C ILE A 73 -0.77 -15.87 -0.76
N ILE A 74 0.52 -16.21 -0.90
CA ILE A 74 1.45 -15.42 -1.73
C ILE A 74 0.99 -15.42 -3.19
N ALA A 75 0.63 -16.57 -3.76
CA ALA A 75 0.19 -16.67 -5.15
C ALA A 75 -1.13 -15.90 -5.42
N GLU A 76 -2.06 -15.91 -4.45
CA GLU A 76 -3.30 -15.12 -4.52
C GLU A 76 -2.99 -13.62 -4.47
N ASN A 77 -2.11 -13.18 -3.56
CA ASN A 77 -1.66 -11.79 -3.50
C ASN A 77 -0.98 -11.34 -4.80
N ASP A 78 -0.13 -12.18 -5.37
CA ASP A 78 0.53 -11.95 -6.66
C ASP A 78 -0.49 -11.80 -7.80
N GLY A 79 -1.49 -12.67 -7.84
CA GLY A 79 -2.57 -12.58 -8.84
C GLY A 79 -3.37 -11.27 -8.73
N ILE A 80 -3.63 -10.81 -7.51
CA ILE A 80 -4.31 -9.52 -7.26
C ILE A 80 -3.43 -8.35 -7.73
N TYR A 81 -2.14 -8.37 -7.40
CA TYR A 81 -1.18 -7.36 -7.83
C TYR A 81 -1.09 -7.30 -9.37
N ASP A 82 -0.87 -8.43 -10.04
CA ASP A 82 -0.71 -8.51 -11.49
C ASP A 82 -1.96 -8.01 -12.22
N GLN A 83 -3.13 -8.37 -11.70
CA GLN A 83 -4.40 -7.93 -12.26
C GLN A 83 -4.62 -6.42 -12.04
N ALA A 84 -4.28 -5.88 -10.87
CA ALA A 84 -4.33 -4.44 -10.60
C ALA A 84 -3.38 -3.69 -11.54
N GLN A 85 -2.14 -4.16 -11.69
CA GLN A 85 -1.14 -3.57 -12.59
C GLN A 85 -1.64 -3.54 -14.03
N LEU A 86 -2.14 -4.67 -14.54
CA LEU A 86 -2.68 -4.78 -15.88
C LEU A 86 -3.80 -3.75 -16.11
N LEU A 87 -4.73 -3.66 -15.17
CA LEU A 87 -5.90 -2.81 -15.30
C LEU A 87 -5.59 -1.32 -15.14
N ILE A 88 -4.68 -0.94 -14.24
CA ILE A 88 -4.17 0.43 -14.13
C ILE A 88 -3.45 0.81 -15.43
N THR A 89 -2.59 -0.07 -15.94
CA THR A 89 -1.84 0.15 -17.20
C THR A 89 -2.77 0.36 -18.39
N GLN A 90 -3.85 -0.41 -18.49
CA GLN A 90 -4.86 -0.24 -19.55
C GLN A 90 -5.54 1.13 -19.51
N GLN A 91 -5.58 1.79 -18.34
CA GLN A 91 -6.27 3.07 -18.16
C GLN A 91 -5.33 4.27 -18.22
N LEU A 92 -4.13 4.15 -17.65
CA LEU A 92 -3.18 5.25 -17.50
C LEU A 92 -2.03 5.18 -18.51
N GLY A 93 -1.90 4.08 -19.25
CA GLY A 93 -0.75 3.80 -20.10
C GLY A 93 0.35 3.08 -19.34
N GLN A 94 1.54 3.04 -19.92
CA GLN A 94 2.69 2.37 -19.30
C GLN A 94 3.15 3.10 -18.03
N PRO A 95 3.63 2.38 -17.00
CA PRO A 95 4.27 3.01 -15.87
C PRO A 95 5.53 3.76 -16.31
N LEU A 96 5.91 4.76 -15.52
CA LEU A 96 7.18 5.45 -15.63
C LEU A 96 8.35 4.47 -15.44
N PRO A 97 9.46 4.65 -16.18
CA PRO A 97 10.72 3.98 -15.88
C PRO A 97 11.17 4.30 -14.45
N PHE A 98 11.75 3.33 -13.74
CA PHE A 98 12.16 3.46 -12.33
C PHE A 98 13.06 4.68 -12.07
N GLU A 99 13.85 5.09 -13.07
CA GLU A 99 14.76 6.23 -13.00
C GLU A 99 14.03 7.58 -12.95
N GLU A 100 12.80 7.66 -13.47
CA GLU A 100 11.99 8.89 -13.48
C GLU A 100 11.19 9.06 -12.17
N VAL A 101 11.24 8.05 -11.31
CA VAL A 101 10.48 7.94 -10.06
C VAL A 101 11.39 8.32 -8.86
N ILE A 102 12.65 8.68 -9.10
CA ILE A 102 13.66 9.01 -8.08
C ILE A 102 13.42 10.44 -7.56
N PRO A 103 12.43 10.61 -6.67
CA PRO A 103 12.83 10.82 -5.29
C PRO A 103 12.01 10.02 -4.27
N PHE A 104 11.30 8.94 -4.65
CA PHE A 104 10.71 8.05 -3.65
C PHE A 104 11.83 7.40 -2.82
N ARG A 105 12.07 7.95 -1.63
CA ARG A 105 12.99 7.38 -0.67
C ARG A 105 12.24 6.28 0.07
N ARG A 106 12.86 5.11 0.25
CA ARG A 106 12.47 4.19 1.32
C ARG A 106 12.55 4.97 2.63
N SER A 107 11.56 4.83 3.50
CA SER A 107 11.52 5.57 4.77
C SER A 107 12.83 5.32 5.56
N ASP A 108 13.58 6.40 5.79
CA ASP A 108 14.67 6.40 6.75
C ASP A 108 14.04 6.50 8.15
N PHE A 109 14.26 5.50 9.01
CA PHE A 109 13.61 5.28 10.31
C PHE A 109 13.87 6.32 11.42
N ASP A 110 14.36 7.52 11.11
CA ASP A 110 14.96 8.40 12.11
C ASP A 110 14.15 9.65 12.50
N MET A 111 12.84 9.74 12.18
CA MET A 111 12.08 10.97 12.47
C MET A 111 10.66 10.76 13.03
N VAL A 112 10.48 10.86 14.34
CA VAL A 112 9.15 11.06 14.95
C VAL A 112 8.70 12.51 14.71
N GLN A 113 7.55 12.71 14.04
CA GLN A 113 6.95 14.04 13.89
C GLN A 113 5.65 14.14 14.70
N ASN A 114 5.63 15.07 15.65
CA ASN A 114 4.40 15.43 16.36
C ASN A 114 3.54 16.30 15.46
N ALA A 115 2.47 15.75 14.89
CA ALA A 115 1.52 16.56 14.14
C ALA A 115 0.40 17.07 15.05
N THR A 116 0.26 18.38 15.12
CA THR A 116 -0.90 19.04 15.72
C THR A 116 -1.81 19.53 14.61
N GLY A 117 -3.06 19.09 14.63
CA GLY A 117 -4.05 19.46 13.62
C GLY A 117 -5.45 19.00 14.00
N ASN A 118 -6.00 19.56 15.07
CA ASN A 118 -7.41 19.48 15.48
C ASN A 118 -7.97 18.07 15.77
N GLY A 119 -7.84 17.64 17.03
CA GLY A 119 -8.56 16.49 17.58
C GLY A 119 -7.81 15.16 17.44
N ILE A 120 -7.46 14.58 18.60
CA ILE A 120 -6.61 13.39 18.79
C ILE A 120 -5.18 13.63 18.28
N GLU A 121 -4.20 13.61 19.18
CA GLU A 121 -2.78 13.54 18.80
C GLU A 121 -2.55 12.20 18.10
N ILE A 122 -2.45 12.23 16.77
CA ILE A 122 -2.08 11.07 15.96
C ILE A 122 -0.56 11.13 15.80
N GLU A 123 0.14 10.09 16.27
CA GLU A 123 1.57 9.94 16.04
C GLU A 123 1.81 9.74 14.54
N ILE A 124 2.45 10.72 13.90
CA ILE A 124 2.81 10.62 12.49
C ILE A 124 4.29 10.21 12.40
N THR A 125 4.51 9.08 11.74
CA THR A 125 5.84 8.49 11.57
C THR A 125 6.38 8.79 10.16
N PRO A 126 7.69 8.59 9.91
CA PRO A 126 8.27 8.75 8.58
C PRO A 126 7.53 7.96 7.51
N GLU A 127 6.95 6.81 7.81
CA GLU A 127 6.17 5.97 6.88
C GLU A 127 4.95 6.71 6.32
N TYR A 128 4.43 7.72 7.02
CA TYR A 128 3.35 8.57 6.53
C TYR A 128 3.84 9.59 5.47
N PHE A 129 4.95 10.26 5.76
CA PHE A 129 5.53 11.30 4.91
C PHE A 129 6.47 10.74 3.83
N GLY A 130 7.02 9.56 4.07
CA GLY A 130 8.22 8.96 3.46
C GLY A 130 7.94 8.21 2.18
N GLY A 131 6.99 8.69 1.39
CA GLY A 131 6.83 8.24 0.02
C GLY A 131 5.97 7.00 -0.15
N ALA A 132 5.63 6.83 -1.40
CA ALA A 132 4.76 5.82 -1.95
C ALA A 132 5.24 4.36 -1.80
N LEU A 133 6.25 4.07 -0.99
CA LEU A 133 6.84 2.74 -0.83
C LEU A 133 6.85 2.33 0.64
N PHE A 134 6.17 1.24 0.99
CA PHE A 134 6.26 0.64 2.31
C PHE A 134 7.57 -0.14 2.47
N GLU A 135 8.00 -0.35 3.72
CA GLU A 135 9.14 -1.22 4.01
C GLU A 135 8.85 -2.65 3.52
N ASN A 136 9.86 -3.35 3.01
CA ASN A 136 9.75 -4.72 2.47
C ASN A 136 8.90 -4.85 1.20
N THR A 137 8.63 -3.74 0.50
CA THR A 137 8.18 -3.79 -0.89
C THR A 137 9.24 -4.45 -1.75
N ASP A 138 8.80 -5.35 -2.63
CA ASP A 138 9.66 -5.91 -3.67
C ASP A 138 9.92 -4.82 -4.72
N ASP A 139 11.12 -4.25 -4.70
CA ASP A 139 11.54 -3.17 -5.62
C ASP A 139 11.38 -3.54 -7.09
N THR A 140 11.42 -4.84 -7.43
CA THR A 140 11.24 -5.30 -8.80
C THR A 140 9.79 -5.23 -9.27
N THR A 141 8.87 -5.05 -8.32
CA THR A 141 7.42 -4.99 -8.54
C THR A 141 6.87 -3.60 -8.26
N PHE A 142 7.70 -2.62 -7.95
CA PHE A 142 7.21 -1.25 -7.84
C PHE A 142 6.85 -0.70 -9.23
N CYS A 143 5.63 -0.19 -9.37
CA CYS A 143 5.18 0.50 -10.57
C CYS A 143 4.64 1.87 -10.22
N CYS A 144 4.88 2.85 -11.07
CA CYS A 144 4.37 4.20 -10.86
C CYS A 144 3.84 4.79 -12.16
N TRP A 145 2.72 5.48 -12.08
CA TRP A 145 2.14 6.25 -13.17
C TRP A 145 2.04 7.70 -12.75
N GLN A 146 2.25 8.60 -13.69
CA GLN A 146 1.95 10.01 -13.50
C GLN A 146 0.65 10.35 -14.21
N LYS A 147 -0.28 11.00 -13.49
CA LYS A 147 -1.51 11.54 -14.06
C LYS A 147 -1.73 12.95 -13.56
N ALA A 148 -1.64 13.92 -14.47
CA ALA A 148 -1.70 15.34 -14.13
C ALA A 148 -0.67 15.70 -13.03
N ASN A 149 -1.13 16.15 -11.86
CA ASN A 149 -0.30 16.56 -10.73
C ASN A 149 -0.26 15.51 -9.61
N GLU A 150 -0.47 14.24 -9.95
CA GLU A 150 -0.44 13.13 -8.99
C GLU A 150 0.43 11.99 -9.52
N TYR A 151 1.13 11.32 -8.60
CA TYR A 151 1.71 10.01 -8.83
C TYR A 151 0.79 8.94 -8.26
N LEU A 152 0.56 7.89 -9.02
CA LEU A 152 -0.03 6.64 -8.55
C LEU A 152 1.06 5.60 -8.51
N SER A 153 1.35 5.07 -7.34
CA SER A 153 2.22 3.91 -7.18
C SER A 153 1.41 2.65 -6.92
N LEU A 154 1.91 1.52 -7.39
CA LEU A 154 1.44 0.19 -7.07
C LEU A 154 2.62 -0.59 -6.51
N GLN A 155 2.37 -1.32 -5.43
CA GLN A 155 3.38 -2.14 -4.78
C GLN A 155 2.76 -3.38 -4.14
N LYS A 156 3.58 -4.41 -4.05
CA LYS A 156 3.35 -5.55 -3.16
C LYS A 156 4.62 -5.80 -2.35
N GLY A 157 4.43 -6.43 -1.21
CA GLY A 157 5.54 -6.81 -0.36
C GLY A 157 5.16 -8.00 0.51
N ALA A 158 6.20 -8.57 1.11
CA ALA A 158 6.08 -9.66 2.03
C ALA A 158 7.10 -9.51 3.14
N TRP A 159 6.72 -9.89 4.35
CA TRP A 159 7.58 -9.84 5.52
C TRP A 159 7.41 -11.09 6.36
N TRP A 160 8.53 -11.64 6.82
CA TRP A 160 8.57 -12.77 7.74
C TRP A 160 9.26 -12.37 9.03
N ARG A 161 8.62 -12.63 10.16
CA ARG A 161 9.21 -12.38 11.48
C ARG A 161 8.67 -13.37 12.51
N GLY A 162 9.59 -14.06 13.19
CA GLY A 162 9.28 -14.84 14.39
C GLY A 162 8.19 -15.90 14.17
N GLY A 163 8.23 -16.65 13.07
CA GLY A 163 7.21 -17.66 12.78
C GLY A 163 5.93 -17.09 12.15
N ASN A 164 5.88 -15.79 11.84
CA ASN A 164 4.73 -15.19 11.19
C ASN A 164 5.12 -14.66 9.81
N PHE A 165 4.15 -14.62 8.90
CA PHE A 165 4.29 -13.94 7.62
C PHE A 165 3.17 -12.92 7.42
N PHE A 166 3.47 -11.91 6.62
CA PHE A 166 2.55 -10.87 6.21
C PHE A 166 2.78 -10.59 4.73
N VAL A 167 1.72 -10.60 3.93
CA VAL A 167 1.76 -10.21 2.51
C VAL A 167 0.76 -9.10 2.25
N PHE A 168 1.08 -8.20 1.33
CA PHE A 168 0.17 -7.13 0.95
C PHE A 168 0.31 -6.73 -0.52
N SER A 169 -0.75 -6.11 -1.03
CA SER A 169 -0.79 -5.41 -2.31
C SER A 169 -1.60 -4.13 -2.15
N LEU A 170 -1.04 -2.99 -2.50
CA LEU A 170 -1.68 -1.69 -2.32
C LEU A 170 -1.26 -0.68 -3.39
N ALA A 171 -2.08 0.36 -3.54
CA ALA A 171 -1.72 1.56 -4.29
C ALA A 171 -1.66 2.78 -3.36
N THR A 172 -0.76 3.71 -3.68
CA THR A 172 -0.78 5.05 -3.08
C THR A 172 -0.86 6.11 -4.16
N ILE A 173 -1.64 7.15 -3.90
CA ILE A 173 -1.78 8.33 -4.77
C ILE A 173 -1.22 9.52 -3.99
N THR A 174 -0.18 10.16 -4.51
CA THR A 174 0.51 11.28 -3.88
C THR A 174 0.49 12.52 -4.78
N PRO A 175 0.31 13.73 -4.23
CA PRO A 175 0.43 14.95 -5.00
C PRO A 175 1.91 15.16 -5.44
N MET A 176 2.09 15.86 -6.57
CA MET A 176 3.39 16.33 -7.05
C MET A 176 3.81 17.65 -6.39
#